data_AF-A0A1W6KUD5-F1
#
_entry.id   AF-A0A1W6KUD5-F1
#
_cell.length_a   1.000
_cell.length_b   1.000
_cell.length_c   1.000
_cell.angle_alpha   90.00
_cell.angle_beta   90.00
_cell.angle_gamma   90.00
#
_symmetry.space_group_name_H-M   'P 1'
#
loop_
_entity.id
_entity.type
_entity.pdbx_description
1 polymer ?
#
loop_
_entity_poly.entity_id
_entity_poly.type
_entity_poly.pdbx_seq_one_letter_code
_entity_poly.pdbx_strand_id
1 'polypeptide(L)'
;MSAFIRLVRPIIIVFTVSLLIGGVPAQAQFVSGIGGSVPTLAPMLEKVTPAVVNISVVSQAPQEDNPLYSDPYFRRYFNLPDKPQAEPRLSAGSGVIVDATRGYVLTNHHVVANARKILVTLKDGRRLDARLVGSDKGTDIAVLQIPARNLTALPFGDSDALRVGDYVVAIGNPFGLGQTVTSGIVSALGRSGLSRGGYEDFIQTDASINPGNSGGALVTFDGRLAGINSAILSPAGGNIGIGFAVPSKIARLVMTQLIQHGEVIRGKLGVAIQDIDSDMAASLGLDDAGGALIAAVEQGSPAAGAGLKPGDVVAAVDGRPVHGAADLRNRIGLTPVGSQIELTVRSSGSERTIKARVSGS
;
A
#
# COMPACT_ATOMS: atom_id res chain seq x y z
N MET A 1 -1.04 -65.04 -52.24
CA MET A 1 -0.49 -66.40 -52.36
C MET A 1 1.02 -66.27 -52.40
N SER A 2 1.70 -66.86 -51.43
CA SER A 2 3.13 -66.77 -51.13
C SER A 2 4.00 -67.57 -52.11
N ALA A 3 5.18 -67.07 -52.49
CA ALA A 3 6.41 -67.85 -52.76
C ALA A 3 7.57 -66.88 -53.11
N PHE A 4 8.59 -66.70 -52.26
CA PHE A 4 9.80 -67.53 -52.04
C PHE A 4 11.04 -67.08 -52.84
N ILE A 5 11.90 -66.32 -52.12
CA ILE A 5 13.37 -66.46 -51.96
C ILE A 5 14.24 -66.74 -53.19
N ARG A 6 15.21 -65.85 -53.45
CA ARG A 6 16.59 -66.24 -53.79
C ARG A 6 17.63 -65.32 -53.13
N LEU A 7 18.49 -65.97 -52.36
CA LEU A 7 19.67 -65.47 -51.67
C LEU A 7 20.90 -66.02 -52.42
N VAL A 8 21.84 -65.16 -52.88
CA VAL A 8 23.24 -65.54 -53.17
C VAL A 8 24.15 -64.33 -52.90
N ARG A 9 25.04 -64.46 -51.90
CA ARG A 9 26.25 -63.65 -51.57
C ARG A 9 27.47 -64.22 -52.35
N PRO A 10 28.74 -63.73 -52.30
CA PRO A 10 29.37 -62.52 -51.69
C PRO A 10 30.45 -61.83 -52.61
N ILE A 11 31.20 -60.83 -52.11
CA ILE A 11 32.64 -60.46 -52.36
C ILE A 11 32.86 -59.04 -51.76
N ILE A 12 33.31 -58.91 -50.51
CA ILE A 12 34.70 -58.64 -50.05
C ILE A 12 35.39 -57.47 -50.78
N ILE A 13 35.35 -56.26 -50.20
CA ILE A 13 36.46 -55.29 -50.21
C ILE A 13 36.56 -54.60 -48.83
N VAL A 14 37.57 -55.06 -48.08
CA VAL A 14 38.54 -54.31 -47.25
C VAL A 14 38.03 -53.25 -46.26
N PHE A 15 37.92 -53.70 -45.01
CA PHE A 15 38.25 -52.92 -43.80
C PHE A 15 39.74 -52.49 -43.89
N THR A 16 40.06 -51.20 -43.74
CA THR A 16 41.12 -50.63 -42.86
C THR A 16 41.27 -49.13 -43.19
N VAL A 17 40.66 -48.24 -42.40
CA VAL A 17 41.19 -46.88 -42.22
C VAL A 17 41.25 -46.63 -40.72
N SER A 18 42.50 -46.61 -40.26
CA SER A 18 42.94 -46.47 -38.89
C SER A 18 42.50 -45.15 -38.26
N LEU A 19 42.21 -45.24 -36.96
CA LEU A 19 42.23 -44.15 -35.99
C LEU A 19 43.41 -43.20 -36.26
N LEU A 20 43.08 -42.01 -36.74
CA LEU A 20 43.81 -40.78 -36.43
C LEU A 20 42.77 -39.81 -35.85
N ILE A 21 42.38 -40.08 -34.61
CA ILE A 21 41.73 -39.08 -33.76
C ILE A 21 42.83 -38.07 -33.43
N GLY A 22 43.05 -37.12 -34.35
CA GLY A 22 43.76 -35.90 -34.02
C GLY A 22 42.98 -35.23 -32.92
N GLY A 23 43.55 -35.17 -31.71
CA GLY A 23 42.99 -34.42 -30.61
C GLY A 23 42.83 -32.97 -31.05
N VAL A 24 41.61 -32.58 -31.39
CA VAL A 24 41.24 -31.17 -31.45
C VAL A 24 41.55 -30.65 -30.05
N PRO A 25 42.43 -29.64 -29.87
CA PRO A 25 42.57 -29.05 -28.57
C PRO A 25 41.18 -28.57 -28.19
N ALA A 26 40.63 -29.10 -27.10
CA ALA A 26 39.48 -28.50 -26.47
C ALA A 26 39.95 -27.11 -26.02
N GLN A 27 39.85 -26.14 -26.92
CA GLN A 27 39.91 -24.75 -26.57
C GLN A 27 38.73 -24.58 -25.62
N ALA A 28 39.03 -24.52 -24.32
CA ALA A 28 38.07 -24.03 -23.35
C ALA A 28 37.56 -22.71 -23.92
N GLN A 29 36.31 -22.71 -24.39
CA GLN A 29 35.62 -21.47 -24.68
C GLN A 29 35.49 -20.79 -23.32
N PHE A 30 36.49 -19.99 -22.96
CA PHE A 30 36.26 -18.88 -22.04
C PHE A 30 35.10 -18.12 -22.65
N VAL A 31 33.96 -18.13 -21.94
CA VAL A 31 32.84 -17.23 -22.20
C VAL A 31 33.42 -15.83 -22.03
N SER A 32 33.96 -15.32 -23.13
CA SER A 32 34.56 -14.01 -23.22
C SER A 32 33.41 -13.03 -23.35
N GLY A 33 33.13 -12.33 -22.26
CA GLY A 33 32.23 -11.19 -22.24
C GLY A 33 30.76 -11.57 -22.25
N ILE A 34 30.12 -11.41 -21.09
CA ILE A 34 28.68 -11.22 -21.00
C ILE A 34 28.37 -9.93 -21.77
N GLY A 35 28.13 -10.04 -23.08
CA GLY A 35 27.76 -8.96 -23.99
C GLY A 35 26.30 -8.52 -23.84
N GLY A 36 25.77 -8.57 -22.62
CA GLY A 36 24.49 -7.99 -22.22
C GLY A 36 24.73 -7.19 -20.95
N SER A 37 24.31 -5.93 -20.93
CA SER A 37 24.35 -5.10 -19.72
C SER A 37 23.72 -5.88 -18.55
N VAL A 38 24.41 -5.94 -17.41
CA VAL A 38 23.85 -6.51 -16.17
C VAL A 38 22.48 -5.87 -15.91
N PRO A 39 21.39 -6.65 -15.78
CA PRO A 39 20.07 -6.09 -15.50
C PRO A 39 20.12 -5.21 -14.24
N THR A 40 19.62 -3.98 -14.35
CA THR A 40 19.70 -3.00 -13.27
C THR A 40 18.46 -2.10 -13.24
N LEU A 41 18.06 -1.70 -12.02
CA LEU A 41 16.99 -0.73 -11.79
C LEU A 41 17.49 0.72 -11.87
N ALA A 42 18.80 0.95 -11.95
CA ALA A 42 19.40 2.28 -11.87
C ALA A 42 18.81 3.31 -12.87
N PRO A 43 18.60 2.98 -14.17
CA PRO A 43 18.02 3.95 -15.12
C PRO A 43 16.59 4.38 -14.79
N MET A 44 15.79 3.49 -14.17
CA MET A 44 14.46 3.84 -13.67
C MET A 44 14.55 4.70 -12.41
N LEU A 45 15.42 4.31 -11.47
CA LEU A 45 15.62 5.03 -10.21
C LEU A 45 16.14 6.44 -10.43
N GLU A 46 17.02 6.68 -11.40
CA GLU A 46 17.49 8.02 -11.75
C GLU A 46 16.34 8.98 -12.11
N LYS A 47 15.29 8.46 -12.76
CA LYS A 47 14.10 9.23 -13.17
C LYS A 47 13.09 9.40 -12.02
N VAL A 48 12.90 8.36 -11.22
CA VAL A 48 11.88 8.30 -10.17
C VAL A 48 12.32 9.01 -8.90
N THR A 49 13.55 8.76 -8.47
CA THR A 49 14.02 9.20 -7.15
C THR A 49 13.97 10.72 -6.96
N PRO A 50 14.20 11.63 -7.93
CA PRO A 50 14.02 13.06 -7.70
C PRO A 50 12.61 13.49 -7.23
N ALA A 51 11.59 12.66 -7.44
CA ALA A 51 10.23 12.90 -6.95
C ALA A 51 10.01 12.47 -5.48
N VAL A 52 10.93 11.72 -4.87
CA VAL A 52 10.81 11.26 -3.47
C VAL A 52 11.61 12.17 -2.55
N VAL A 53 10.95 12.75 -1.56
CA VAL A 53 11.51 13.80 -0.70
C VAL A 53 11.64 13.33 0.74
N ASN A 54 12.52 13.97 1.50
CA ASN A 54 12.51 13.85 2.96
C ASN A 54 11.50 14.83 3.55
N ILE A 55 10.77 14.39 4.57
CA ILE A 55 9.91 15.24 5.39
C ILE A 55 10.46 15.25 6.80
N SER A 56 10.72 16.44 7.33
CA SER A 56 11.10 16.66 8.71
C SER A 56 10.02 17.49 9.39
N VAL A 57 9.51 17.01 10.52
CA VAL A 57 8.50 17.72 11.30
C VAL A 57 9.07 18.13 12.64
N VAL A 58 8.82 19.39 13.01
CA VAL A 58 9.05 19.90 14.35
C VAL A 58 7.71 19.83 15.07
N SER A 59 7.59 18.92 16.03
CA SER A 59 6.38 18.74 16.82
C SER A 59 6.45 19.51 18.14
N GLN A 60 5.29 19.78 18.75
CA GLN A 60 5.26 20.26 20.13
C GLN A 60 5.86 19.20 21.03
N ALA A 61 6.68 19.63 21.99
CA ALA A 61 7.21 18.71 22.98
C ALA A 61 6.05 18.16 23.84
N PRO A 62 6.07 16.86 24.20
CA PRO A 62 5.05 16.31 25.08
C PRO A 62 5.03 17.10 26.38
N GLN A 63 3.86 17.56 26.78
CA GLN A 63 3.68 18.09 28.11
C GLN A 63 3.75 16.90 29.08
N GLU A 64 4.77 16.86 29.94
CA GLU A 64 4.85 15.85 31.01
C GLU A 64 3.74 16.12 32.03
N ASP A 65 2.56 15.54 31.81
CA ASP A 65 1.41 15.60 32.72
C ASP A 65 1.53 14.56 33.85
N ASN A 66 2.71 14.44 34.46
CA ASN A 66 2.88 13.62 35.66
C ASN A 66 2.84 14.53 36.91
N PRO A 67 1.79 14.41 37.76
CA PRO A 67 1.61 15.25 38.94
C PRO A 67 2.84 15.30 39.86
N LEU A 68 3.59 14.19 39.94
CA LEU A 68 4.80 14.05 40.75
C LEU A 68 5.93 14.98 40.27
N TYR A 69 6.10 15.10 38.95
CA TYR A 69 7.13 15.98 38.41
C TYR A 69 6.73 17.44 38.56
N SER A 70 5.45 17.78 38.49
CA SER A 70 4.96 19.14 38.75
C SER A 70 5.00 19.60 40.23
N ASP A 71 5.34 18.71 41.18
CA ASP A 71 5.42 19.03 42.61
C ASP A 71 6.69 19.85 42.97
N PRO A 72 6.57 21.05 43.58
CA PRO A 72 7.71 21.90 43.93
C PRO A 72 8.70 21.28 44.93
N TYR A 73 8.21 20.46 45.86
CA TYR A 73 9.03 19.80 46.87
C TYR A 73 9.82 18.63 46.28
N PHE A 74 9.19 17.81 45.43
CA PHE A 74 9.86 16.73 44.69
C PHE A 74 10.99 17.28 43.81
N ARG A 75 10.71 18.36 43.06
CA ARG A 75 11.71 19.01 42.19
C ARG A 75 12.89 19.56 42.98
N ARG A 76 12.64 20.20 44.13
CA ARG A 76 13.70 20.73 44.99
C ARG A 76 14.52 19.62 45.66
N TYR A 77 13.88 18.51 46.05
CA TYR A 77 14.55 17.38 46.69
C TYR A 77 15.51 16.66 45.74
N PHE A 78 15.14 16.50 44.46
CA PHE A 78 15.96 15.87 43.42
C PHE A 78 16.77 16.86 42.57
N ASN A 79 16.79 18.15 42.93
CA ASN A 79 17.49 19.23 42.22
C ASN A 79 17.13 19.30 40.71
N LEU A 80 15.85 19.10 40.38
CA LEU A 80 15.32 19.16 39.03
C LEU A 80 15.09 20.62 38.58
N PRO A 81 15.26 20.95 37.28
CA PRO A 81 14.96 22.28 36.76
C PRO A 81 13.50 22.70 36.99
N ASP A 82 13.29 23.99 37.28
CA ASP A 82 11.98 24.61 37.55
C ASP A 82 10.99 24.50 36.36
N LYS A 83 11.49 24.23 35.15
CA LYS A 83 10.67 23.90 33.98
C LYS A 83 11.23 22.65 33.31
N PRO A 84 10.43 21.61 33.05
CA PRO A 84 10.83 20.59 32.09
C PRO A 84 11.07 21.32 30.76
N GLN A 85 12.31 21.34 30.27
CA GLN A 85 12.58 21.76 28.90
C GLN A 85 11.97 20.69 28.01
N ALA A 86 10.74 20.95 27.59
CA ALA A 86 10.06 20.13 26.63
C ALA A 86 10.79 20.37 25.28
N GLU A 87 11.77 19.51 24.99
CA GLU A 87 12.54 19.60 23.75
C GLU A 87 11.64 19.23 22.56
N PRO A 88 11.57 20.08 21.50
CA PRO A 88 10.82 19.75 20.30
C PRO A 88 11.27 18.41 19.75
N ARG A 89 10.33 17.46 19.60
CA ARG A 89 10.64 16.18 18.95
C ARG A 89 10.72 16.41 17.45
N LEU A 90 11.90 16.11 16.90
CA LEU A 90 12.11 15.96 15.47
C LEU A 90 11.67 14.57 15.06
N SER A 91 10.67 14.49 14.17
CA SER A 91 10.31 13.26 13.49
C SER A 91 10.63 13.41 12.00
N ALA A 92 11.03 12.30 11.38
CA ALA A 92 11.42 12.25 9.98
C ALA A 92 10.62 11.17 9.25
N GLY A 93 10.20 11.50 8.03
CA GLY A 93 9.52 10.61 7.11
C GLY A 93 9.93 10.93 5.68
N SER A 94 9.16 10.39 4.75
CA SER A 94 9.31 10.59 3.32
C SER A 94 8.04 11.15 2.72
N GLY A 95 8.15 11.70 1.51
CA GLY A 95 7.01 12.13 0.71
C GLY A 95 7.23 11.89 -0.76
N VAL A 96 6.17 11.98 -1.55
CA VAL A 96 6.20 11.80 -3.01
C VAL A 96 5.59 13.01 -3.69
N ILE A 97 6.38 13.72 -4.49
CA ILE A 97 5.88 14.78 -5.36
C ILE A 97 5.05 14.12 -6.47
N VAL A 98 3.77 14.46 -6.53
CA VAL A 98 2.82 13.93 -7.52
C VAL A 98 2.27 15.00 -8.47
N ASP A 99 2.52 16.28 -8.15
CA ASP A 99 2.26 17.40 -9.04
C ASP A 99 3.41 18.41 -8.97
N ALA A 100 4.21 18.46 -10.03
CA ALA A 100 5.38 19.33 -10.10
C ALA A 100 5.01 20.81 -10.32
N THR A 101 3.84 21.09 -10.88
CA THR A 101 3.42 22.46 -11.20
C THR A 101 2.83 23.14 -9.98
N ARG A 102 1.98 22.42 -9.24
CA ARG A 102 1.33 22.91 -8.01
C ARG A 102 2.14 22.62 -6.75
N GLY A 103 3.17 21.79 -6.85
CA GLY A 103 4.04 21.41 -5.74
C GLY A 103 3.35 20.50 -4.72
N TYR A 104 2.46 19.61 -5.17
CA TYR A 104 1.78 18.70 -4.26
C TYR A 104 2.63 17.47 -3.93
N VAL A 105 2.73 17.20 -2.64
CA VAL A 105 3.49 16.08 -2.06
C VAL A 105 2.56 15.23 -1.22
N LEU A 106 2.49 13.94 -1.54
CA LEU A 106 1.84 12.94 -0.70
C LEU A 106 2.77 12.47 0.40
N THR A 107 2.22 12.22 1.58
CA THR A 107 2.88 11.54 2.69
C THR A 107 1.82 10.86 3.57
N ASN A 108 2.22 10.29 4.70
CA ASN A 108 1.26 9.75 5.65
C ASN A 108 0.72 10.80 6.62
N HIS A 109 -0.50 10.59 7.09
CA HIS A 109 -1.09 11.42 8.15
C HIS A 109 -0.24 11.34 9.43
N HIS A 110 0.17 10.14 9.85
CA HIS A 110 0.94 9.99 11.09
C HIS A 110 2.30 10.71 11.07
N VAL A 111 2.88 10.96 9.89
CA VAL A 111 4.13 11.74 9.74
C VAL A 111 3.91 13.21 10.11
N VAL A 112 2.71 13.75 9.85
CA VAL A 112 2.42 15.19 9.95
C VAL A 112 1.39 15.57 11.02
N ALA A 113 0.75 14.60 11.68
CA ALA A 113 -0.43 14.79 12.54
C ALA A 113 -0.26 15.86 13.64
N ASN A 114 0.95 16.05 14.17
CA ASN A 114 1.25 16.99 15.26
C ASN A 114 2.36 18.00 14.88
N ALA A 115 2.55 18.23 13.58
CA ALA A 115 3.61 19.10 13.10
C ALA A 115 3.26 20.58 13.32
N ARG A 116 4.08 21.29 14.08
CA ARG A 116 4.05 22.76 14.15
C ARG A 116 4.68 23.36 12.89
N LYS A 117 5.74 22.73 12.41
CA LYS A 117 6.46 23.11 11.21
C LYS A 117 6.80 21.86 10.40
N ILE A 118 6.57 21.93 9.09
CA ILE A 118 6.88 20.85 8.14
C ILE A 118 7.93 21.38 7.17
N LEU A 119 9.08 20.71 7.12
CA LEU A 119 10.16 20.99 6.19
C LEU A 119 10.27 19.84 5.20
N VAL A 120 10.31 20.17 3.91
CA VAL A 120 10.55 19.23 2.83
C VAL A 120 11.96 19.44 2.29
N THR A 121 12.76 18.38 2.22
CA THR A 121 14.09 18.41 1.60
C THR A 121 14.07 17.59 0.32
N LEU A 122 14.38 18.23 -0.80
CA LEU A 122 14.46 17.62 -2.12
C LEU A 122 15.77 16.84 -2.30
N LYS A 123 15.83 15.99 -3.33
CA LYS A 123 17.05 15.22 -3.66
C LYS A 123 18.26 16.12 -3.97
N ASP A 124 18.02 17.30 -4.53
CA ASP A 124 19.06 18.30 -4.85
C ASP A 124 19.50 19.15 -3.64
N GLY A 125 18.98 18.85 -2.45
CA GLY A 125 19.34 19.54 -1.20
C GLY A 125 18.53 20.79 -0.90
N ARG A 126 17.66 21.27 -1.81
CA ARG A 126 16.75 22.39 -1.52
C ARG A 126 15.84 22.04 -0.34
N ARG A 127 15.76 22.95 0.63
CA ARG A 127 14.88 22.85 1.80
C ARG A 127 13.75 23.86 1.69
N LEU A 128 12.52 23.41 1.90
CA LEU A 128 11.32 24.18 1.63
C LEU A 128 10.36 24.05 2.83
N ASP A 129 9.78 25.18 3.24
CA ASP A 129 8.64 25.16 4.15
C ASP A 129 7.41 24.61 3.39
N ALA A 130 6.76 23.61 3.98
CA ALA A 130 5.59 22.97 3.41
C ALA A 130 4.33 23.37 4.17
N ARG A 131 3.25 23.65 3.42
CA ARG A 131 1.92 23.85 3.98
C ARG A 131 1.15 22.53 3.97
N LEU A 132 0.50 22.19 5.08
CA LEU A 132 -0.51 21.12 5.08
C LEU A 132 -1.76 21.61 4.32
N VAL A 133 -2.08 20.93 3.22
CA VAL A 133 -3.32 21.17 2.46
C VAL A 133 -4.48 20.50 3.18
N GLY A 134 -4.27 19.26 3.62
CA GLY A 134 -5.21 18.48 4.41
C GLY A 134 -4.63 17.10 4.73
N SER A 135 -5.28 16.39 5.64
CA SER A 135 -4.92 15.00 5.95
C SER A 135 -6.13 14.19 6.35
N ASP A 136 -6.08 12.90 6.06
CA ASP A 136 -7.08 11.93 6.44
C ASP A 136 -6.45 10.84 7.31
N LYS A 137 -6.87 10.81 8.57
CA LYS A 137 -6.44 9.80 9.54
C LYS A 137 -6.93 8.41 9.14
N GLY A 138 -8.08 8.31 8.49
CA GLY A 138 -8.70 7.03 8.16
C GLY A 138 -7.88 6.19 7.19
N THR A 139 -7.36 6.78 6.11
CA THR A 139 -6.47 6.08 5.15
C THR A 139 -4.98 6.33 5.44
N ASP A 140 -4.66 7.09 6.48
CA ASP A 140 -3.30 7.53 6.80
C ASP A 140 -2.61 8.30 5.66
N ILE A 141 -3.33 9.18 4.95
CA ILE A 141 -2.78 9.99 3.85
C ILE A 141 -2.84 11.47 4.19
N ALA A 142 -1.79 12.21 3.84
CA ALA A 142 -1.76 13.66 3.91
C ALA A 142 -1.24 14.28 2.62
N VAL A 143 -1.70 15.50 2.34
CA VAL A 143 -1.26 16.30 1.19
C VAL A 143 -0.57 17.55 1.70
N LEU A 144 0.66 17.74 1.26
CA LEU A 144 1.42 18.95 1.48
C LEU A 144 1.55 19.75 0.18
N GLN A 145 1.79 21.05 0.32
CA GLN A 145 2.15 21.92 -0.78
C GLN A 145 3.48 22.62 -0.50
N ILE A 146 4.39 22.61 -1.48
CA ILE A 146 5.69 23.28 -1.42
C ILE A 146 5.81 24.37 -2.50
N PRO A 147 6.36 25.55 -2.18
CA PRO A 147 6.51 26.65 -3.13
C PRO A 147 7.82 26.52 -3.92
N ALA A 148 7.89 25.60 -4.89
CA ALA A 148 9.10 25.39 -5.69
C ALA A 148 8.81 25.16 -7.17
N ARG A 149 9.80 25.51 -8.01
CA ARG A 149 9.82 25.23 -9.45
C ARG A 149 10.83 24.12 -9.74
N ASN A 150 10.83 23.61 -10.97
CA ASN A 150 11.73 22.54 -11.43
C ASN A 150 11.64 21.32 -10.49
N LEU A 151 10.41 20.89 -10.25
CA LEU A 151 10.12 19.68 -9.51
C LEU A 151 9.96 18.51 -10.49
N THR A 152 10.30 17.32 -10.03
CA THR A 152 9.98 16.07 -10.73
C THR A 152 8.78 15.44 -10.03
N ALA A 153 7.73 15.13 -10.79
CA ALA A 153 6.56 14.42 -10.26
C ALA A 153 6.61 12.94 -10.67
N LEU A 154 6.20 12.08 -9.75
CA LEU A 154 6.04 10.66 -10.00
C LEU A 154 4.62 10.38 -10.54
N PRO A 155 4.47 9.84 -11.76
CA PRO A 155 3.16 9.49 -12.30
C PRO A 155 2.47 8.39 -11.47
N PHE A 156 1.16 8.53 -11.26
CA PHE A 156 0.34 7.49 -10.66
C PHE A 156 0.25 6.26 -11.55
N GLY A 157 0.49 5.07 -10.97
CA GLY A 157 0.14 3.78 -11.57
C GLY A 157 -1.35 3.45 -11.38
N ASP A 158 -1.73 2.27 -11.87
CA ASP A 158 -3.01 1.65 -11.56
C ASP A 158 -2.79 0.53 -10.53
N SER A 159 -3.13 0.81 -9.27
CA SER A 159 -2.98 -0.17 -8.20
C SER A 159 -4.02 -1.29 -8.24
N ASP A 160 -5.14 -1.14 -8.97
CA ASP A 160 -6.13 -2.22 -9.13
C ASP A 160 -5.63 -3.31 -10.11
N ALA A 161 -4.69 -2.96 -10.99
CA ALA A 161 -4.09 -3.88 -11.94
C ALA A 161 -2.94 -4.73 -11.36
N LEU A 162 -2.50 -4.42 -10.12
CA LEU A 162 -1.45 -5.17 -9.44
C LEU A 162 -1.89 -6.61 -9.17
N ARG A 163 -0.91 -7.52 -9.19
CA ARG A 163 -1.07 -8.92 -8.83
C ARG A 163 0.00 -9.33 -7.84
N VAL A 164 -0.33 -10.32 -7.02
CA VAL A 164 0.66 -10.98 -6.16
C VAL A 164 1.77 -11.55 -7.05
N GLY A 165 3.02 -11.25 -6.71
CA GLY A 165 4.21 -11.60 -7.48
C GLY A 165 4.74 -10.49 -8.39
N ASP A 166 3.99 -9.41 -8.62
CA ASP A 166 4.52 -8.28 -9.39
C ASP A 166 5.69 -7.62 -8.64
N TYR A 167 6.77 -7.32 -9.35
CA TYR A 167 7.93 -6.68 -8.74
C TYR A 167 7.68 -5.21 -8.40
N VAL A 168 8.17 -4.81 -7.23
CA VAL A 168 8.04 -3.44 -6.71
C VAL A 168 9.33 -2.97 -6.06
N VAL A 169 9.46 -1.65 -5.95
CA VAL A 169 10.58 -0.99 -5.29
C VAL A 169 10.03 0.00 -4.28
N ALA A 170 10.45 -0.11 -3.02
CA ALA A 170 10.17 0.87 -1.99
C ALA A 170 11.30 1.90 -1.94
N ILE A 171 10.92 3.18 -1.96
CA ILE A 171 11.83 4.33 -1.98
C ILE A 171 11.43 5.27 -0.85
N GLY A 172 12.40 5.62 -0.01
CA GLY A 172 12.27 6.67 0.99
C GLY A 172 13.54 7.52 1.09
N ASN A 173 13.49 8.56 1.90
CA ASN A 173 14.64 9.40 2.23
C ASN A 173 14.66 9.67 3.75
N PRO A 174 14.89 8.62 4.57
CA PRO A 174 14.93 8.77 6.01
C PRO A 174 16.09 9.69 6.39
N PHE A 175 15.83 10.66 7.28
CA PHE A 175 16.82 11.56 7.88
C PHE A 175 17.64 12.46 6.92
N GLY A 176 17.31 12.48 5.63
CA GLY A 176 18.00 13.31 4.63
C GLY A 176 19.46 12.92 4.38
N LEU A 177 19.89 11.73 4.82
CA LEU A 177 21.25 11.20 4.64
C LEU A 177 21.47 10.58 3.25
N GLY A 178 20.39 10.39 2.48
CA GLY A 178 20.39 9.74 1.18
C GLY A 178 19.13 8.91 0.99
N GLN A 179 18.69 8.78 -0.25
CA GLN A 179 17.52 7.96 -0.56
C GLN A 179 17.84 6.48 -0.35
N THR A 180 16.99 5.82 0.41
CA THR A 180 17.05 4.38 0.61
C THR A 180 16.09 3.71 -0.36
N VAL A 181 16.61 2.74 -1.10
CA VAL A 181 15.88 1.98 -2.11
C VAL A 181 15.97 0.50 -1.77
N THR A 182 14.84 -0.17 -1.70
CA THR A 182 14.74 -1.62 -1.46
C THR A 182 13.77 -2.22 -2.48
N SER A 183 14.05 -3.42 -2.96
CA SER A 183 13.21 -4.11 -3.94
C SER A 183 12.55 -5.34 -3.33
N GLY A 184 11.39 -5.70 -3.86
CA GLY A 184 10.64 -6.90 -3.47
C GLY A 184 9.53 -7.19 -4.49
N ILE A 185 8.51 -7.90 -4.04
CA ILE A 185 7.30 -8.20 -4.78
C ILE A 185 6.06 -7.74 -4.02
N VAL A 186 4.93 -7.67 -4.72
CA VAL A 186 3.62 -7.65 -4.08
C VAL A 186 3.38 -9.03 -3.46
N SER A 187 3.31 -9.10 -2.14
CA SER A 187 3.09 -10.34 -1.38
C SER A 187 1.60 -10.62 -1.14
N ALA A 188 0.78 -9.58 -1.05
CA ALA A 188 -0.68 -9.68 -0.93
C ALA A 188 -1.34 -8.35 -1.32
N LEU A 189 -2.64 -8.41 -1.62
CA LEU A 189 -3.48 -7.24 -1.91
C LEU A 189 -4.72 -7.30 -1.00
N GLY A 190 -5.36 -6.15 -0.78
CA GLY A 190 -6.61 -6.09 -0.03
C GLY A 190 -6.47 -6.34 1.46
N ARG A 191 -5.30 -6.02 2.05
CA ARG A 191 -5.07 -6.21 3.49
C ARG A 191 -5.75 -5.10 4.30
N SER A 192 -6.55 -5.49 5.27
CA SER A 192 -7.26 -4.59 6.19
C SER A 192 -7.26 -5.17 7.61
N GLY A 193 -7.73 -4.39 8.59
CA GLY A 193 -7.81 -4.78 9.99
C GLY A 193 -6.54 -4.55 10.80
N LEU A 194 -5.59 -3.75 10.29
CA LEU A 194 -4.34 -3.43 10.98
C LEU A 194 -4.52 -2.31 12.01
N SER A 195 -5.34 -1.30 11.70
CA SER A 195 -5.69 -0.21 12.60
C SER A 195 -7.16 -0.24 12.97
N ARG A 196 -7.44 -0.03 14.27
CA ARG A 196 -8.82 0.06 14.75
C ARG A 196 -9.51 1.30 14.19
N GLY A 197 -10.56 1.09 13.40
CA GLY A 197 -11.36 2.19 12.82
C GLY A 197 -10.74 2.86 11.59
N GLY A 198 -9.67 2.29 11.03
CA GLY A 198 -9.10 2.73 9.75
C GLY A 198 -9.98 2.43 8.55
N TYR A 199 -9.57 2.98 7.41
CA TYR A 199 -10.05 2.66 6.08
C TYR A 199 -8.87 2.16 5.24
N GLU A 200 -8.75 0.84 5.11
CA GLU A 200 -7.53 0.13 4.73
C GLU A 200 -7.79 -0.81 3.55
N ASP A 201 -6.89 -0.81 2.57
CA ASP A 201 -6.90 -1.75 1.44
C ASP A 201 -5.44 -2.00 1.03
N PHE A 202 -4.59 -2.30 2.00
CA PHE A 202 -3.14 -2.23 1.83
C PHE A 202 -2.61 -3.23 0.80
N ILE A 203 -1.61 -2.76 0.05
CA ILE A 203 -0.67 -3.61 -0.68
C ILE A 203 0.36 -4.10 0.34
N GLN A 204 0.56 -5.42 0.42
CA GLN A 204 1.63 -6.01 1.21
C GLN A 204 2.85 -6.26 0.31
N THR A 205 4.05 -5.99 0.81
CA THR A 205 5.31 -6.27 0.12
C THR A 205 6.37 -6.79 1.08
N ASP A 206 7.31 -7.58 0.55
CA ASP A 206 8.52 -8.01 1.23
C ASP A 206 9.71 -7.06 1.01
N ALA A 207 9.55 -6.01 0.20
CA ALA A 207 10.53 -4.93 0.11
C ALA A 207 10.72 -4.30 1.50
N SER A 208 11.98 -4.15 1.92
CA SER A 208 12.26 -3.65 3.27
C SER A 208 11.80 -2.20 3.45
N ILE A 209 10.76 -2.00 4.26
CA ILE A 209 10.24 -0.70 4.70
C ILE A 209 10.63 -0.53 6.16
N ASN A 210 11.39 0.51 6.51
CA ASN A 210 11.80 0.81 7.89
C ASN A 210 11.36 2.23 8.28
N PRO A 211 11.39 2.58 9.58
CA PRO A 211 11.12 3.95 10.02
C PRO A 211 11.87 5.00 9.17
N GLY A 212 11.12 5.99 8.71
CA GLY A 212 11.57 7.04 7.80
C GLY A 212 11.32 6.78 6.30
N ASN A 213 10.98 5.54 5.89
CA ASN A 213 10.38 5.28 4.57
C ASN A 213 8.87 5.59 4.53
N SER A 214 8.22 5.74 5.70
CA SER A 214 6.80 6.12 5.80
C SER A 214 6.53 7.42 5.05
N GLY A 215 5.50 7.41 4.21
CA GLY A 215 5.12 8.46 3.27
C GLY A 215 5.89 8.41 1.93
N GLY A 216 6.87 7.52 1.81
CA GLY A 216 7.65 7.29 0.58
C GLY A 216 6.90 6.48 -0.47
N ALA A 217 7.53 6.26 -1.62
CA ALA A 217 6.91 5.62 -2.76
C ALA A 217 7.09 4.09 -2.74
N LEU A 218 6.04 3.35 -3.07
CA LEU A 218 6.13 2.01 -3.64
C LEU A 218 5.93 2.15 -5.15
N VAL A 219 6.89 1.70 -5.95
CA VAL A 219 6.86 1.87 -7.41
C VAL A 219 6.97 0.54 -8.15
N THR A 220 6.23 0.43 -9.25
CA THR A 220 6.41 -0.64 -10.23
C THR A 220 7.68 -0.43 -11.06
N PHE A 221 8.16 -1.48 -11.74
CA PHE A 221 9.40 -1.43 -12.52
C PHE A 221 9.36 -0.50 -13.74
N ASP A 222 8.17 -0.13 -14.22
CA ASP A 222 7.98 0.92 -15.23
C ASP A 222 8.04 2.35 -14.65
N GLY A 223 8.33 2.47 -13.34
CA GLY A 223 8.56 3.76 -12.68
C GLY A 223 7.27 4.51 -12.33
N ARG A 224 6.17 3.81 -12.10
CA ARG A 224 4.88 4.39 -11.70
C ARG A 224 4.58 4.13 -10.24
N LEU A 225 3.86 5.05 -9.60
CA LEU A 225 3.47 4.93 -8.20
C LEU A 225 2.40 3.83 -8.03
N ALA A 226 2.76 2.76 -7.33
CA ALA A 226 1.88 1.68 -6.92
C ALA A 226 1.19 1.99 -5.58
N GLY A 227 1.87 2.68 -4.67
CA GLY A 227 1.32 3.05 -3.37
C GLY A 227 2.24 3.94 -2.53
N ILE A 228 1.75 4.35 -1.36
CA ILE A 228 2.49 5.13 -0.36
C ILE A 228 2.86 4.21 0.80
N ASN A 229 4.15 4.03 1.06
CA ASN A 229 4.65 3.18 2.15
C ASN A 229 4.14 3.73 3.48
N SER A 230 3.48 2.90 4.31
CA SER A 230 2.81 3.36 5.53
C SER A 230 3.38 2.71 6.78
N ALA A 231 3.25 1.38 6.86
CA ALA A 231 3.43 0.63 8.09
C ALA A 231 4.22 -0.66 7.85
N ILE A 232 4.71 -1.23 8.94
CA ILE A 232 5.24 -2.58 8.98
C ILE A 232 4.56 -3.36 10.10
N LEU A 233 4.48 -4.67 9.94
CA LEU A 233 4.22 -5.55 11.07
C LEU A 233 5.58 -6.01 11.60
N SER A 234 5.91 -5.61 12.83
CA SER A 234 7.17 -5.97 13.46
C SER A 234 7.05 -6.10 14.97
N PRO A 235 7.41 -7.26 15.56
CA PRO A 235 7.51 -7.42 17.01
C PRO A 235 8.62 -6.57 17.65
N ALA A 236 9.68 -6.23 16.89
CA ALA A 236 10.90 -5.59 17.39
C ALA A 236 11.23 -4.24 16.71
N GLY A 237 10.31 -3.70 15.90
CA GLY A 237 10.45 -2.39 15.24
C GLY A 237 11.21 -2.37 13.91
N GLY A 238 11.81 -3.49 13.47
CA GLY A 238 12.47 -3.63 12.17
C GLY A 238 11.64 -4.44 11.15
N ASN A 239 11.82 -4.20 9.85
CA ASN A 239 11.14 -4.99 8.81
C ASN A 239 11.53 -6.47 8.88
N ILE A 240 10.53 -7.36 8.86
CA ILE A 240 10.70 -8.82 8.82
C ILE A 240 10.15 -9.45 7.51
N GLY A 241 10.10 -8.68 6.43
CA GLY A 241 9.48 -9.07 5.16
C GLY A 241 7.97 -8.80 5.08
N ILE A 242 7.43 -7.97 5.98
CA ILE A 242 5.99 -7.60 6.01
C ILE A 242 5.85 -6.08 6.08
N GLY A 243 5.86 -5.44 4.91
CA GLY A 243 5.58 -4.02 4.72
C GLY A 243 4.21 -3.77 4.10
N PHE A 244 3.63 -2.61 4.38
CA PHE A 244 2.33 -2.19 3.86
C PHE A 244 2.40 -0.83 3.19
N ALA A 245 1.71 -0.70 2.05
CA ALA A 245 1.54 0.56 1.33
C ALA A 245 0.07 0.82 1.02
N VAL A 246 -0.37 2.08 1.20
CA VAL A 246 -1.69 2.55 0.77
C VAL A 246 -1.71 2.56 -0.76
N PRO A 247 -2.68 1.91 -1.44
CA PRO A 247 -2.74 1.88 -2.89
C PRO A 247 -2.77 3.28 -3.53
N SER A 248 -2.12 3.43 -4.68
CA SER A 248 -2.05 4.70 -5.40
C SER A 248 -3.42 5.22 -5.83
N LYS A 249 -4.39 4.34 -6.10
CA LYS A 249 -5.80 4.71 -6.33
C LYS A 249 -6.40 5.41 -5.11
N ILE A 250 -6.26 4.84 -3.91
CA ILE A 250 -6.79 5.43 -2.67
C ILE A 250 -6.09 6.77 -2.39
N ALA A 251 -4.76 6.80 -2.50
CA ALA A 251 -4.00 8.02 -2.29
C ALA A 251 -4.43 9.14 -3.25
N ARG A 252 -4.67 8.84 -4.53
CA ARG A 252 -5.18 9.80 -5.53
C ARG A 252 -6.58 10.31 -5.22
N LEU A 253 -7.48 9.43 -4.80
CA LEU A 253 -8.86 9.79 -4.43
C LEU A 253 -8.88 10.72 -3.20
N VAL A 254 -8.14 10.35 -2.15
CA VAL A 254 -8.01 11.15 -0.92
C VAL A 254 -7.37 12.50 -1.23
N MET A 255 -6.29 12.52 -2.02
CA MET A 255 -5.65 13.77 -2.44
C MET A 255 -6.62 14.72 -3.11
N THR A 256 -7.42 14.19 -4.05
CA THR A 256 -8.39 14.99 -4.81
C THR A 256 -9.40 15.65 -3.88
N GLN A 257 -9.96 14.89 -2.93
CA GLN A 257 -10.91 15.41 -1.95
C GLN A 257 -10.29 16.43 -1.01
N LEU A 258 -9.09 16.16 -0.47
CA LEU A 258 -8.39 17.08 0.41
C LEU A 258 -8.06 18.42 -0.28
N ILE A 259 -7.70 18.38 -1.57
CA ILE A 259 -7.46 19.62 -2.35
C ILE A 259 -8.76 20.39 -2.59
N GLN A 260 -9.87 19.70 -2.88
CA GLN A 260 -11.15 20.32 -3.25
C GLN A 260 -11.97 20.81 -2.06
N HIS A 261 -11.95 20.06 -0.96
CA HIS A 261 -12.87 20.24 0.17
C HIS A 261 -12.14 20.44 1.50
N GLY A 262 -10.83 20.17 1.58
CA GLY A 262 -10.07 20.20 2.83
C GLY A 262 -10.23 18.95 3.70
N GLU A 263 -11.22 18.10 3.41
CA GLU A 263 -11.53 16.87 4.12
C GLU A 263 -11.94 15.73 3.18
N VAL A 264 -11.99 14.50 3.70
CA VAL A 264 -12.45 13.32 2.96
C VAL A 264 -13.89 13.01 3.36
N ILE A 265 -14.78 13.00 2.36
CA ILE A 265 -16.18 12.63 2.53
C ILE A 265 -16.30 11.12 2.38
N ARG A 266 -16.82 10.44 3.41
CA ARG A 266 -16.93 8.98 3.42
C ARG A 266 -18.21 8.51 2.76
N GLY A 267 -18.10 7.42 2.00
CA GLY A 267 -19.26 6.72 1.49
C GLY A 267 -20.11 6.12 2.62
N LYS A 268 -21.43 6.16 2.46
CA LYS A 268 -22.41 5.52 3.35
C LYS A 268 -23.58 4.91 2.58
N LEU A 269 -24.11 3.83 3.13
CA LEU A 269 -25.36 3.19 2.68
C LEU A 269 -26.55 3.48 3.59
N GLY A 270 -26.33 3.92 4.84
CA GLY A 270 -27.38 4.11 5.85
C GLY A 270 -27.87 2.79 6.46
N VAL A 271 -26.93 1.97 6.94
CA VAL A 271 -27.20 0.70 7.62
C VAL A 271 -26.44 0.61 8.94
N ALA A 272 -27.05 -0.02 9.93
CA ALA A 272 -26.33 -0.54 11.08
C ALA A 272 -25.91 -1.98 10.76
N ILE A 273 -24.64 -2.30 10.99
CA ILE A 273 -24.04 -3.59 10.64
C ILE A 273 -23.39 -4.23 11.86
N GLN A 274 -23.39 -5.56 11.91
CA GLN A 274 -22.70 -6.34 12.93
C GLN A 274 -22.06 -7.59 12.32
N ASP A 275 -21.06 -8.12 13.00
CA ASP A 275 -20.48 -9.41 12.64
C ASP A 275 -21.52 -10.51 12.89
N ILE A 276 -21.40 -11.59 12.13
CA ILE A 276 -22.22 -12.79 12.26
C ILE A 276 -21.40 -13.89 12.93
N ASP A 277 -21.97 -14.55 13.93
CA ASP A 277 -21.40 -15.75 14.55
C ASP A 277 -22.08 -17.02 14.00
N SER A 278 -21.57 -18.19 14.39
CA SER A 278 -22.08 -19.47 13.92
C SER A 278 -23.54 -19.71 14.28
N ASP A 279 -23.96 -19.27 15.46
CA ASP A 279 -25.32 -19.51 15.96
C ASP A 279 -26.32 -18.65 15.20
N MET A 280 -25.96 -17.40 14.93
CA MET A 280 -26.75 -16.48 14.13
C MET A 280 -26.80 -16.92 12.67
N ALA A 281 -25.69 -17.38 12.08
CA ALA A 281 -25.67 -17.96 10.74
C ALA A 281 -26.62 -19.17 10.61
N ALA A 282 -26.57 -20.11 11.57
CA ALA A 282 -27.47 -21.26 11.59
C ALA A 282 -28.94 -20.84 11.71
N SER A 283 -29.24 -19.83 12.55
CA SER A 283 -30.61 -19.31 12.71
C SER A 283 -31.16 -18.64 11.44
N LEU A 284 -30.27 -18.11 10.58
CA LEU A 284 -30.60 -17.49 9.31
C LEU A 284 -30.60 -18.47 8.13
N GLY A 285 -30.27 -19.75 8.38
CA GLY A 285 -30.18 -20.79 7.35
C GLY A 285 -28.97 -20.63 6.42
N LEU A 286 -27.84 -20.14 6.96
CA LEU A 286 -26.59 -19.96 6.23
C LEU A 286 -25.59 -21.08 6.58
N ASP A 287 -24.81 -21.50 5.58
CA ASP A 287 -23.80 -22.56 5.74
C ASP A 287 -22.51 -22.08 6.42
N ASP A 288 -22.28 -20.76 6.45
CA ASP A 288 -21.08 -20.13 7.01
C ASP A 288 -21.43 -18.81 7.74
N ALA A 289 -20.52 -18.39 8.62
CA ALA A 289 -20.57 -17.11 9.33
C ALA A 289 -19.80 -16.01 8.56
N GLY A 290 -19.83 -16.03 7.23
CA GLY A 290 -19.22 -15.02 6.37
C GLY A 290 -20.15 -13.85 6.06
N GLY A 291 -19.57 -12.67 5.86
CA GLY A 291 -20.31 -11.46 5.50
C GLY A 291 -20.60 -10.53 6.66
N ALA A 292 -21.40 -9.50 6.39
CA ALA A 292 -21.84 -8.53 7.38
C ALA A 292 -23.36 -8.52 7.50
N LEU A 293 -23.88 -8.75 8.71
CA LEU A 293 -25.31 -8.75 8.99
C LEU A 293 -25.83 -7.31 9.07
N ILE A 294 -26.91 -7.03 8.34
CA ILE A 294 -27.66 -5.78 8.44
C ILE A 294 -28.56 -5.86 9.68
N ALA A 295 -28.18 -5.14 10.74
CA ALA A 295 -28.97 -5.04 11.97
C ALA A 295 -30.13 -4.06 11.84
N ALA A 296 -29.92 -2.95 11.11
CA ALA A 296 -30.95 -1.95 10.84
C ALA A 296 -30.70 -1.22 9.52
N VAL A 297 -31.76 -0.70 8.92
CA VAL A 297 -31.71 0.12 7.72
C VAL A 297 -32.34 1.47 8.03
N GLU A 298 -31.61 2.56 7.78
CA GLU A 298 -32.09 3.92 7.98
C GLU A 298 -33.15 4.27 6.93
N GLN A 299 -34.26 4.88 7.35
CA GLN A 299 -35.33 5.27 6.43
C GLN A 299 -34.86 6.36 5.46
N GLY A 300 -35.18 6.20 4.17
CA GLY A 300 -34.75 7.15 3.13
C GLY A 300 -33.27 7.03 2.72
N SER A 301 -32.53 6.09 3.30
CA SER A 301 -31.14 5.83 2.93
C SER A 301 -31.02 5.11 1.58
N PRO A 302 -29.83 5.11 0.96
CA PRO A 302 -29.61 4.32 -0.24
C PRO A 302 -29.83 2.82 -0.06
N ALA A 303 -29.55 2.27 1.12
CA ALA A 303 -29.86 0.88 1.45
C ALA A 303 -31.36 0.60 1.42
N ALA A 304 -32.18 1.48 2.02
CA ALA A 304 -33.63 1.38 1.96
C ALA A 304 -34.14 1.44 0.50
N GLY A 305 -33.62 2.38 -0.28
CA GLY A 305 -33.96 2.52 -1.70
C GLY A 305 -33.55 1.31 -2.56
N ALA A 306 -32.47 0.62 -2.19
CA ALA A 306 -32.02 -0.61 -2.83
C ALA A 306 -32.78 -1.88 -2.36
N GLY A 307 -33.64 -1.75 -1.34
CA GLY A 307 -34.42 -2.86 -0.80
C GLY A 307 -33.65 -3.80 0.13
N LEU A 308 -32.57 -3.31 0.77
CA LEU A 308 -31.95 -4.00 1.92
C LEU A 308 -32.90 -4.02 3.10
N LYS A 309 -32.86 -5.10 3.87
CA LYS A 309 -33.69 -5.27 5.07
C LYS A 309 -32.85 -5.73 6.26
N PRO A 310 -33.31 -5.46 7.50
CA PRO A 310 -32.75 -6.11 8.68
C PRO A 310 -32.80 -7.64 8.53
N GLY A 311 -31.73 -8.33 8.89
CA GLY A 311 -31.58 -9.78 8.71
C GLY A 311 -30.88 -10.18 7.40
N ASP A 312 -30.75 -9.27 6.43
CA ASP A 312 -29.93 -9.52 5.24
C ASP A 312 -28.45 -9.61 5.62
N VAL A 313 -27.70 -10.52 4.99
CA VAL A 313 -26.24 -10.64 5.14
C VAL A 313 -25.56 -10.26 3.83
N VAL A 314 -24.73 -9.22 3.87
CA VAL A 314 -23.93 -8.80 2.72
C VAL A 314 -22.70 -9.69 2.61
N ALA A 315 -22.66 -10.53 1.58
CA ALA A 315 -21.60 -11.49 1.32
C ALA A 315 -20.50 -10.94 0.40
N ALA A 316 -20.81 -9.99 -0.49
CA ALA A 316 -19.83 -9.37 -1.37
C ALA A 316 -20.20 -7.95 -1.78
N VAL A 317 -19.19 -7.14 -2.13
CA VAL A 317 -19.33 -5.82 -2.77
C VAL A 317 -18.53 -5.82 -4.06
N ASP A 318 -19.19 -5.52 -5.19
CA ASP A 318 -18.61 -5.53 -6.54
C ASP A 318 -17.83 -6.82 -6.84
N GLY A 319 -18.42 -7.96 -6.46
CA GLY A 319 -17.84 -9.29 -6.61
C GLY A 319 -16.71 -9.64 -5.63
N ARG A 320 -16.30 -8.73 -4.75
CA ARG A 320 -15.28 -9.00 -3.71
C ARG A 320 -15.93 -9.48 -2.42
N PRO A 321 -15.56 -10.67 -1.88
CA PRO A 321 -16.11 -11.17 -0.63
C PRO A 321 -15.96 -10.20 0.53
N VAL A 322 -16.97 -10.17 1.40
CA VAL A 322 -16.98 -9.41 2.65
C VAL A 322 -16.73 -10.38 3.79
N HIS A 323 -15.74 -10.10 4.63
CA HIS A 323 -15.36 -10.99 5.73
C HIS A 323 -15.98 -10.63 7.09
N GLY A 324 -16.67 -9.50 7.18
CA GLY A 324 -17.27 -9.01 8.42
C GLY A 324 -17.76 -7.57 8.31
N ALA A 325 -18.37 -7.06 9.37
CA ALA A 325 -18.88 -5.70 9.45
C ALA A 325 -17.79 -4.65 9.25
N ALA A 326 -16.60 -4.86 9.81
CA ALA A 326 -15.48 -3.93 9.63
C ALA A 326 -15.04 -3.84 8.15
N ASP A 327 -15.02 -4.97 7.43
CA ASP A 327 -14.68 -5.00 6.00
C ASP A 327 -15.75 -4.32 5.15
N LEU A 328 -17.03 -4.58 5.42
CA LEU A 328 -18.12 -3.85 4.74
C LEU A 328 -18.02 -2.35 4.98
N ARG A 329 -17.86 -1.92 6.23
CA ARG A 329 -17.68 -0.50 6.60
C ARG A 329 -16.54 0.13 5.81
N ASN A 330 -15.42 -0.59 5.74
CA ASN A 330 -14.21 -0.17 5.06
C ASN A 330 -14.45 0.04 3.56
N ARG A 331 -14.98 -0.98 2.87
CA ARG A 331 -15.27 -0.94 1.42
C ARG A 331 -16.22 0.18 1.06
N ILE A 332 -17.32 0.33 1.80
CA ILE A 332 -18.31 1.39 1.56
C ILE A 332 -17.69 2.76 1.82
N GLY A 333 -16.92 2.94 2.90
CA GLY A 333 -16.32 4.24 3.21
C GLY A 333 -15.14 4.65 2.32
N LEU A 334 -14.52 3.71 1.61
CA LEU A 334 -13.53 3.97 0.55
C LEU A 334 -14.17 4.20 -0.83
N THR A 335 -15.46 3.90 -0.97
CA THR A 335 -16.18 4.07 -2.23
C THR A 335 -16.55 5.55 -2.43
N PRO A 336 -16.28 6.14 -3.61
CA PRO A 336 -16.67 7.52 -3.90
C PRO A 336 -18.18 7.75 -3.75
N VAL A 337 -18.54 8.94 -3.27
CA VAL A 337 -19.93 9.37 -3.19
C VAL A 337 -20.55 9.42 -4.59
N GLY A 338 -21.77 8.92 -4.72
CA GLY A 338 -22.53 8.88 -5.97
C GLY A 338 -22.27 7.63 -6.81
N SER A 339 -21.25 6.82 -6.49
CA SER A 339 -20.97 5.54 -7.15
C SER A 339 -22.12 4.56 -6.97
N GLN A 340 -22.38 3.78 -8.02
CA GLN A 340 -23.27 2.63 -7.95
C GLN A 340 -22.42 1.39 -7.67
N ILE A 341 -22.79 0.64 -6.63
CA ILE A 341 -22.15 -0.60 -6.25
C ILE A 341 -23.13 -1.76 -6.36
N GLU A 342 -22.59 -2.94 -6.56
CA GLU A 342 -23.30 -4.21 -6.55
C GLU A 342 -23.07 -4.93 -5.22
N LEU A 343 -24.15 -5.33 -4.56
CA LEU A 343 -24.11 -6.08 -3.30
C LEU A 343 -24.66 -7.48 -3.54
N THR A 344 -23.88 -8.49 -3.21
CA THR A 344 -24.38 -9.87 -3.08
C THR A 344 -24.92 -10.04 -1.68
N VAL A 345 -26.21 -10.34 -1.57
CA VAL A 345 -26.96 -10.37 -0.32
C VAL A 345 -27.60 -11.74 -0.14
N ARG A 346 -27.42 -12.32 1.04
CA ARG A 346 -28.04 -13.58 1.46
C ARG A 346 -29.20 -13.26 2.41
N SER A 347 -30.37 -13.84 2.16
CA SER A 347 -31.59 -13.65 2.93
C SER A 347 -32.37 -14.97 2.99
N SER A 348 -32.56 -15.52 4.19
CA SER A 348 -33.29 -16.78 4.43
C SER A 348 -32.85 -17.94 3.52
N GLY A 349 -31.54 -18.14 3.36
CA GLY A 349 -30.96 -19.17 2.51
C GLY A 349 -30.97 -18.90 0.99
N SER A 350 -31.50 -17.76 0.55
CA SER A 350 -31.46 -17.33 -0.86
C SER A 350 -30.42 -16.24 -1.10
N GLU A 351 -29.70 -16.30 -2.21
CA GLU A 351 -28.73 -15.28 -2.60
C GLU A 351 -29.30 -14.42 -3.73
N ARG A 352 -29.17 -13.09 -3.60
CA ARG A 352 -29.59 -12.12 -4.60
C ARG A 352 -28.58 -11.00 -4.73
N THR A 353 -28.52 -10.44 -5.93
CA THR A 353 -27.70 -9.28 -6.23
C THR A 353 -28.56 -8.03 -6.27
N ILE A 354 -28.18 -7.00 -5.54
CA ILE A 354 -28.85 -5.69 -5.56
C ILE A 354 -27.86 -4.59 -5.90
N LYS A 355 -28.36 -3.49 -6.47
CA LYS A 355 -27.54 -2.31 -6.75
C LYS A 355 -27.94 -1.19 -5.80
N ALA A 356 -26.94 -0.58 -5.18
CA ALA A 356 -27.14 0.55 -4.27
C ALA A 356 -26.26 1.73 -4.70
N ARG A 357 -26.73 2.96 -4.44
CA ARG A 357 -25.95 4.17 -4.71
C ARG A 357 -25.29 4.65 -3.42
N VAL A 358 -23.97 4.82 -3.41
CA VAL A 358 -23.29 5.34 -2.23
C VAL A 358 -23.60 6.82 -2.05
N SER A 359 -23.95 7.23 -0.82
CA SER A 359 -24.14 8.64 -0.45
C SER A 359 -22.98 9.13 0.41
N GLY A 360 -22.87 10.45 0.64
CA GLY A 360 -21.84 11.03 1.51
C GLY A 360 -22.28 11.15 2.96
N SER A 361 -21.36 10.92 3.89
CA SER A 361 -21.51 11.22 5.32
C SER A 361 -21.53 12.71 5.59
#